data_AF-A0A8K0H9H5-F1
#
_entry.id   AF-A0A8K0H9H5-F1
#
_cell.length_a   1.000
_cell.length_b   1.000
_cell.length_c   1.000
_cell.angle_alpha   90.00
_cell.angle_beta   90.00
_cell.angle_gamma   90.00
#
_symmetry.space_group_name_H-M   'P 1'
#
loop_
_entity.id
_entity.type
_entity.pdbx_description
1 polymer ?
#
loop_
_entity_poly.entity_id
_entity_poly.type
_entity_poly.pdbx_seq_one_letter_code
_entity_poly.pdbx_strand_id
1 'polypeptide(L)'
;MWRSPALSFLAGRITQRGVSRIQNVSSSYRLITQAQISNQSTANALEPLQDQYNVQDHQYNSQDNRQCSEKNDVGVQKDRLSENISRKDKIDFLVKTLIDLRDTKEAVYGALDAWVAWEQNFPIASLKRAMLALEKEQQWHRIVQVIKWMLSKGQGTTMGTYCQLIRALDMDQRADEAHKFWEKKIGIDLHSVPWQLCRQMIAIYYRNNMLENLVKLFEGLEAFDRKPPEKSIVQRVANAYELLGKLKEKERVLEKYNYLLTETESAKKSKKKALSKKKKKKPVKSF
;
A
#
# COMPACT_ATOMS: atom_id res chain seq x y z
N MET A 1 5.26 -69.88 32.83
CA MET A 1 4.17 -69.35 33.68
C MET A 1 3.55 -68.18 32.92
N TRP A 2 2.49 -68.36 32.11
CA TRP A 2 1.06 -68.37 32.50
C TRP A 2 0.70 -67.05 33.20
N ARG A 3 -0.18 -66.15 32.73
CA ARG A 3 -1.29 -66.16 31.75
C ARG A 3 -1.60 -64.72 31.29
N SER A 4 -2.10 -64.54 30.06
CA SER A 4 -3.14 -63.54 29.73
C SER A 4 -4.51 -64.25 29.83
N PRO A 5 -5.69 -63.59 30.06
CA PRO A 5 -6.38 -62.83 29.00
C PRO A 5 -7.40 -61.71 29.41
N ALA A 6 -7.49 -60.69 28.55
CA ALA A 6 -8.66 -60.16 27.82
C ALA A 6 -10.02 -59.73 28.49
N LEU A 7 -10.51 -58.60 27.95
CA LEU A 7 -11.91 -58.19 27.63
C LEU A 7 -12.80 -57.50 28.70
N SER A 8 -13.23 -56.26 28.43
CA SER A 8 -14.59 -55.98 27.95
C SER A 8 -14.88 -54.49 27.61
N PHE A 9 -15.43 -54.32 26.41
CA PHE A 9 -16.52 -53.43 25.96
C PHE A 9 -16.54 -51.92 26.30
N LEU A 10 -16.53 -51.08 25.24
CA LEU A 10 -17.69 -50.25 24.85
C LEU A 10 -17.47 -49.66 23.43
N ALA A 11 -18.08 -50.32 22.44
CA ALA A 11 -18.63 -49.67 21.25
C ALA A 11 -19.99 -49.06 21.66
N GLY A 12 -20.56 -48.01 21.09
CA GLY A 12 -20.22 -47.12 19.99
C GLY A 12 -21.44 -46.21 19.76
N ARG A 13 -21.29 -45.12 18.99
CA ARG A 13 -22.32 -44.63 18.06
C ARG A 13 -21.70 -43.62 17.10
N ILE A 14 -21.75 -43.98 15.83
CA ILE A 14 -21.40 -43.21 14.64
C ILE A 14 -22.73 -42.84 13.95
N THR A 15 -22.85 -41.60 13.51
CA THR A 15 -23.69 -41.16 12.38
C THR A 15 -22.95 -39.97 11.76
N GLN A 16 -22.16 -40.14 10.70
CA GLN A 16 -22.53 -40.31 9.29
C GLN A 16 -23.04 -39.00 8.65
N ARG A 17 -22.13 -38.34 7.89
CA ARG A 17 -22.33 -37.48 6.70
C ARG A 17 -20.97 -36.80 6.44
N GLY A 18 -20.36 -36.83 5.27
CA GLY A 18 -20.69 -37.33 3.94
C GLY A 18 -19.58 -36.77 3.06
N VAL A 19 -18.83 -37.65 2.40
CA VAL A 19 -17.73 -37.32 1.49
C VAL A 19 -18.30 -36.61 0.27
N SER A 20 -17.69 -35.50 -0.15
CA SER A 20 -17.80 -35.00 -1.51
C SER A 20 -16.46 -34.40 -1.92
N ARG A 21 -15.73 -35.22 -2.67
CA ARG A 21 -14.59 -34.85 -3.50
C ARG A 21 -15.12 -34.05 -4.67
N ILE A 22 -14.62 -32.83 -4.88
CA ILE A 22 -14.73 -32.15 -6.17
C ILE A 22 -13.33 -31.65 -6.57
N GLN A 23 -12.76 -32.36 -7.53
CA GLN A 23 -11.86 -31.79 -8.53
C GLN A 23 -12.71 -31.47 -9.77
N ASN A 24 -12.59 -30.25 -10.29
CA ASN A 24 -12.86 -29.78 -11.66
C ASN A 24 -12.44 -28.31 -11.64
N VAL A 25 -11.41 -27.81 -12.32
CA VAL A 25 -11.13 -27.76 -13.77
C VAL A 25 -12.32 -27.24 -14.58
N SER A 26 -12.30 -25.93 -14.81
CA SER A 26 -12.76 -25.21 -16.02
C SER A 26 -12.36 -23.73 -15.77
N SER A 27 -11.37 -23.12 -16.44
CA SER A 27 -11.24 -22.89 -17.88
C SER A 27 -12.55 -22.46 -18.51
N SER A 28 -12.75 -21.14 -18.64
CA SER A 28 -13.63 -20.56 -19.66
C SER A 28 -13.22 -19.13 -20.02
N TYR A 29 -12.40 -19.04 -21.06
CA TYR A 29 -12.43 -18.10 -22.20
C TYR A 29 -13.23 -16.78 -22.08
N ARG A 30 -12.56 -15.66 -22.36
CA ARG A 30 -13.14 -14.59 -23.17
C ARG A 30 -12.23 -14.29 -24.37
N LEU A 31 -12.92 -14.11 -25.48
CA LEU A 31 -12.46 -14.25 -26.86
C LEU A 31 -11.50 -13.16 -27.30
N ILE A 32 -10.56 -13.58 -28.14
CA ILE A 32 -9.79 -12.75 -29.07
C ILE A 32 -10.77 -12.24 -30.12
N THR A 33 -11.02 -10.93 -30.16
CA THR A 33 -11.43 -10.27 -31.41
C THR A 33 -10.18 -9.77 -32.10
N GLN A 34 -9.82 -10.48 -33.15
CA GLN A 34 -8.81 -10.08 -34.12
C GLN A 34 -9.41 -8.97 -34.98
N ALA A 35 -8.81 -7.78 -34.93
CA ALA A 35 -8.97 -6.76 -35.97
C ALA A 35 -7.59 -6.53 -36.57
N GLN A 36 -7.39 -7.06 -37.79
CA GLN A 36 -6.32 -6.63 -38.68
C GLN A 36 -6.71 -5.27 -39.27
N ILE A 37 -5.94 -4.22 -39.06
CA ILE A 37 -5.79 -3.14 -40.05
C ILE A 37 -4.34 -2.65 -40.03
N SER A 38 -3.67 -2.95 -41.14
CA SER A 38 -2.64 -2.20 -41.88
C SER A 38 -1.78 -1.14 -41.18
N ASN A 39 -0.46 -1.30 -41.36
CA ASN A 39 0.54 -0.25 -41.23
C ASN A 39 0.26 0.92 -42.17
N GLN A 40 0.59 2.14 -41.72
CA GLN A 40 1.28 3.14 -42.52
C GLN A 40 1.97 4.16 -41.61
N SER A 41 3.27 4.31 -41.84
CA SER A 41 4.16 5.28 -41.20
C SER A 41 4.03 6.64 -41.88
N THR A 42 4.01 7.73 -41.12
CA THR A 42 4.62 9.02 -41.51
C THR A 42 4.89 9.89 -40.29
N ALA A 43 5.96 10.68 -40.39
CA ALA A 43 6.71 11.31 -39.31
C ALA A 43 6.28 12.77 -39.01
N ASN A 44 6.72 13.21 -37.81
CA ASN A 44 7.05 14.57 -37.38
C ASN A 44 5.92 15.61 -37.17
N ALA A 45 5.70 15.96 -35.89
CA ALA A 45 5.68 17.35 -35.40
C ALA A 45 5.74 17.37 -33.86
N LEU A 46 6.68 18.14 -33.32
CA LEU A 46 6.78 18.52 -31.90
C LEU A 46 5.77 19.65 -31.61
N GLU A 47 5.01 19.55 -30.51
CA GLU A 47 4.46 20.67 -29.74
C GLU A 47 3.93 20.13 -28.38
N PRO A 48 4.04 20.89 -27.26
CA PRO A 48 3.88 20.37 -25.91
C PRO A 48 2.43 20.49 -25.42
N LEU A 49 1.78 19.36 -25.18
CA LEU A 49 0.44 19.33 -24.59
C LEU A 49 0.50 19.26 -23.06
N GLN A 50 0.33 20.44 -22.48
CA GLN A 50 -0.30 20.66 -21.18
C GLN A 50 -1.76 20.16 -21.20
N ASP A 51 -2.34 20.00 -20.00
CA ASP A 51 -3.75 19.66 -19.67
C ASP A 51 -4.05 18.15 -19.53
N GLN A 52 -4.79 17.66 -18.52
CA GLN A 52 -5.96 18.23 -17.84
C GLN A 52 -6.18 17.51 -16.48
N TYR A 53 -6.15 18.25 -15.37
CA TYR A 53 -6.99 17.91 -14.21
C TYR A 53 -8.21 18.82 -14.33
N ASN A 54 -9.40 18.24 -14.58
CA ASN A 54 -10.64 19.00 -14.68
C ASN A 54 -10.89 19.84 -13.42
N VAL A 55 -10.77 21.15 -13.58
CA VAL A 55 -11.47 22.17 -12.79
C VAL A 55 -12.73 22.48 -13.57
N GLN A 56 -13.89 22.28 -12.96
CA GLN A 56 -15.17 22.65 -13.55
C GLN A 56 -15.74 23.79 -12.72
N ASP A 57 -15.58 25.00 -13.26
CA ASP A 57 -16.23 26.21 -12.77
C ASP A 57 -17.75 26.10 -13.03
N HIS A 58 -18.53 26.19 -11.96
CA HIS A 58 -19.96 26.49 -12.05
C HIS A 58 -20.19 27.93 -11.63
N GLN A 59 -20.33 28.79 -12.63
CA GLN A 59 -20.84 30.13 -12.53
C GLN A 59 -22.35 30.07 -12.27
N TYR A 60 -22.80 30.53 -11.10
CA TYR A 60 -24.22 30.76 -10.83
C TYR A 60 -24.51 32.25 -10.86
N ASN A 61 -25.33 32.66 -11.83
CA ASN A 61 -26.15 33.87 -11.75
C ASN A 61 -27.55 33.45 -11.31
N SER A 62 -28.03 34.01 -10.19
CA SER A 62 -29.43 34.42 -10.03
C SER A 62 -29.56 35.28 -8.78
N GLN A 63 -29.95 36.52 -9.01
CA GLN A 63 -30.70 37.32 -8.06
C GLN A 63 -31.92 36.49 -7.61
N ASP A 64 -32.09 36.32 -6.31
CA ASP A 64 -33.43 36.53 -5.77
C ASP A 64 -33.39 36.91 -4.28
N ASN A 65 -34.15 37.95 -4.01
CA ASN A 65 -34.27 38.68 -2.76
C ASN A 65 -35.42 38.08 -1.96
N ARG A 66 -35.17 37.45 -0.82
CA ARG A 66 -36.13 37.38 0.30
C ARG A 66 -35.43 37.49 1.64
N GLN A 67 -35.50 38.72 2.14
CA GLN A 67 -35.31 39.11 3.51
C GLN A 67 -36.37 38.44 4.40
N CYS A 68 -35.93 37.77 5.47
CA CYS A 68 -36.71 37.62 6.70
C CYS A 68 -35.83 38.09 7.85
N SER A 69 -36.25 39.21 8.43
CA SER A 69 -35.65 39.85 9.59
C SER A 69 -36.15 39.18 10.87
N GLU A 70 -35.25 39.03 11.84
CA GLU A 70 -35.38 39.44 13.24
C GLU A 70 -34.75 38.45 14.24
N LYS A 71 -33.52 38.83 14.62
CA LYS A 71 -32.97 38.92 15.98
C LYS A 71 -33.51 37.91 17.01
N ASN A 72 -32.64 36.99 17.40
CA ASN A 72 -32.48 36.66 18.81
C ASN A 72 -31.00 36.53 19.15
N ASP A 73 -30.70 37.12 20.30
CA ASP A 73 -29.44 37.34 20.98
C ASP A 73 -28.58 36.08 21.15
N VAL A 74 -27.65 35.86 20.20
CA VAL A 74 -26.51 34.92 20.34
C VAL A 74 -25.24 35.61 19.83
N GLY A 75 -25.11 36.90 20.14
CA GLY A 75 -23.96 37.73 19.73
C GLY A 75 -22.77 37.66 20.69
N VAL A 76 -22.91 37.07 21.87
CA VAL A 76 -21.96 37.23 22.98
C VAL A 76 -21.33 35.92 23.48
N GLN A 77 -21.69 34.76 22.89
CA GLN A 77 -21.09 33.46 23.25
C GLN A 77 -20.17 32.85 22.17
N LYS A 78 -20.06 33.48 20.99
CA LYS A 78 -19.30 32.91 19.86
C LYS A 78 -17.77 33.05 20.02
N ASP A 79 -17.31 34.03 20.80
CA ASP A 79 -15.88 34.34 20.94
C ASP A 79 -15.19 33.64 22.12
N ARG A 80 -15.91 32.94 23.01
CA ARG A 80 -15.28 32.29 24.19
C ARG A 80 -15.08 30.78 24.08
N LEU A 81 -15.78 30.11 23.17
CA LEU A 81 -15.63 28.65 22.96
C LEU A 81 -14.44 28.31 22.06
N SER A 82 -13.96 29.27 21.26
CA SER A 82 -12.90 29.04 20.26
C SER A 82 -11.50 28.96 20.87
N GLU A 83 -11.29 29.36 22.13
CA GLU A 83 -9.96 29.81 22.57
C GLU A 83 -9.21 28.89 23.53
N ASN A 84 -9.72 27.69 23.88
CA ASN A 84 -8.96 26.73 24.72
C ASN A 84 -9.15 25.25 24.36
N ILE A 85 -9.38 24.92 23.08
CA ILE A 85 -9.36 23.51 22.66
C ILE A 85 -7.89 23.07 22.58
N SER A 86 -7.50 22.07 23.39
CA SER A 86 -6.15 21.52 23.34
C SER A 86 -5.84 20.99 21.94
N ARG A 87 -4.59 21.10 21.49
CA ARG A 87 -4.13 20.51 20.22
C ARG A 87 -4.49 19.02 20.11
N LYS A 88 -4.49 18.31 21.25
CA LYS A 88 -4.87 16.90 21.31
C LYS A 88 -6.36 16.73 20.98
N ASP A 89 -7.23 17.50 21.63
CA ASP A 89 -8.67 17.41 21.45
C ASP A 89 -9.08 17.79 20.01
N LYS A 90 -8.39 18.76 19.40
CA LYS A 90 -8.56 19.08 17.97
C LYS A 90 -8.24 17.89 17.06
N ILE A 91 -7.17 17.15 17.35
CA ILE A 91 -6.79 15.97 16.58
C ILE A 91 -7.77 14.84 16.81
N ASP A 92 -8.16 14.59 18.05
CA ASP A 92 -9.13 13.54 18.40
C ASP A 92 -10.50 13.84 17.75
N PHE A 93 -10.92 15.11 17.72
CA PHE A 93 -12.09 15.56 16.98
C PHE A 93 -11.96 15.33 15.47
N LEU A 94 -10.81 15.67 14.87
CA LEU A 94 -10.56 15.43 13.45
C LEU A 94 -10.60 13.94 13.11
N VAL A 95 -9.96 13.09 13.92
CA VAL A 95 -9.96 11.63 13.74
C VAL A 95 -11.38 11.09 13.82
N LYS A 96 -12.13 11.44 14.87
CA LYS A 96 -13.51 11.00 15.04
C LYS A 96 -14.38 11.42 13.87
N THR A 97 -14.27 12.68 13.45
CA THR A 97 -14.99 13.20 12.29
C THR A 97 -14.64 12.41 11.03
N LEU A 98 -13.35 12.15 10.76
CA LEU A 98 -12.93 11.40 9.58
C LEU A 98 -13.41 9.95 9.57
N ILE A 99 -13.55 9.31 10.73
CA ILE A 99 -14.08 7.95 10.87
C ILE A 99 -15.60 7.93 10.66
N ASP A 100 -16.33 8.90 11.22
CA ASP A 100 -17.79 8.94 11.19
C ASP A 100 -18.36 9.41 9.83
N LEU A 101 -17.53 10.03 8.98
CA LEU A 101 -17.93 10.54 7.68
C LEU A 101 -18.18 9.42 6.66
N ARG A 102 -19.22 9.63 5.84
CA ARG A 102 -19.49 8.83 4.63
C ARG A 102 -18.23 8.72 3.78
N ASP A 103 -17.98 7.51 3.27
CA ASP A 103 -16.79 7.20 2.49
C ASP A 103 -16.88 7.67 1.04
N THR A 104 -17.04 8.98 0.89
CA THR A 104 -17.15 9.68 -0.39
C THR A 104 -16.12 10.81 -0.42
N LYS A 105 -15.50 11.02 -1.58
CA LYS A 105 -14.47 12.05 -1.75
C LYS A 105 -14.99 13.42 -1.31
N GLU A 106 -16.22 13.76 -1.68
CA GLU A 106 -16.86 15.05 -1.43
C GLU A 106 -17.06 15.29 0.07
N ALA A 107 -17.53 14.29 0.81
CA ALA A 107 -17.72 14.40 2.25
C ALA A 107 -16.38 14.59 2.99
N VAL A 108 -15.36 13.82 2.59
CA VAL A 108 -14.03 13.89 3.21
C VAL A 108 -13.36 15.22 2.89
N TYR A 109 -13.38 15.64 1.63
CA TYR A 109 -12.70 16.85 1.18
C TYR A 109 -13.41 18.08 1.74
N GLY A 110 -14.75 18.09 1.72
CA GLY A 110 -15.54 19.17 2.32
C GLY A 110 -15.30 19.30 3.82
N ALA A 111 -15.22 18.20 4.57
CA ALA A 111 -14.92 18.25 5.99
C ALA A 111 -13.48 18.71 6.28
N LEU A 112 -12.49 18.28 5.49
CA LEU A 112 -11.11 18.72 5.63
C LEU A 112 -10.95 20.21 5.26
N ASP A 113 -11.60 20.67 4.20
CA ASP A 113 -11.62 22.08 3.80
C ASP A 113 -12.29 22.95 4.87
N ALA A 114 -13.43 22.51 5.40
CA ALA A 114 -14.11 23.21 6.50
C ALA A 114 -13.24 23.25 7.76
N TRP A 115 -12.51 22.18 8.07
CA TRP A 115 -11.63 22.13 9.24
C TRP A 115 -10.42 23.07 9.10
N VAL A 116 -9.75 23.05 7.95
CA VAL A 116 -8.60 23.93 7.70
C VAL A 116 -8.98 25.40 7.60
N ALA A 117 -10.21 25.75 7.24
CA ALA A 117 -10.68 27.14 7.21
C ALA A 117 -10.56 27.86 8.56
N TRP A 118 -10.48 27.14 9.67
CA TRP A 118 -10.32 27.69 11.02
C TRP A 118 -8.87 27.65 11.55
N GLU A 119 -7.91 27.15 10.76
CA GLU A 119 -6.51 27.02 11.17
C GLU A 119 -5.65 28.13 10.55
N GLN A 120 -4.85 28.80 11.38
CA GLN A 120 -4.00 29.93 10.94
C GLN A 120 -2.90 29.50 9.97
N ASN A 121 -2.35 28.30 10.15
CA ASN A 121 -1.34 27.69 9.30
C ASN A 121 -1.81 26.31 8.87
N PHE A 122 -1.35 25.84 7.71
CA PHE A 122 -1.75 24.52 7.23
C PHE A 122 -1.36 23.42 8.24
N PRO A 123 -2.32 22.63 8.76
CA PRO A 123 -2.13 21.82 9.95
C PRO A 123 -1.47 20.44 9.67
N ILE A 124 -0.27 20.43 9.08
CA ILE A 124 0.46 19.20 8.68
C ILE A 124 0.65 18.22 9.85
N ALA A 125 1.03 18.72 11.02
CA ALA A 125 1.31 17.88 12.19
C ALA A 125 0.05 17.16 12.71
N SER A 126 -1.08 17.87 12.71
CA SER A 126 -2.38 17.34 13.13
C SER A 126 -2.88 16.29 12.13
N LEU A 127 -2.78 16.58 10.83
CA LEU A 127 -3.12 15.63 9.76
C LEU A 127 -2.26 14.37 9.83
N LYS A 128 -0.95 14.50 10.09
CA LYS A 128 -0.06 13.35 10.27
C LYS A 128 -0.48 12.48 11.44
N ARG A 129 -0.85 13.09 12.57
CA ARG A 129 -1.34 12.34 13.75
C ARG A 129 -2.69 11.69 13.48
N ALA A 130 -3.58 12.36 12.74
CA ALA A 130 -4.85 11.79 12.34
C ALA A 130 -4.67 10.58 11.42
N MET A 131 -3.79 10.67 10.42
CA MET A 131 -3.45 9.53 9.56
C MET A 131 -2.86 8.35 10.34
N LEU A 132 -2.03 8.60 11.37
CA LEU A 132 -1.52 7.53 12.23
C LEU A 132 -2.63 6.84 13.05
N ALA A 133 -3.67 7.57 13.45
CA ALA A 133 -4.82 6.99 14.12
C ALA A 133 -5.66 6.15 13.14
N LEU A 134 -5.96 6.70 11.95
CA LEU A 134 -6.64 5.98 10.87
C LEU A 134 -5.89 4.70 10.46
N GLU A 135 -4.56 4.72 10.50
CA GLU A 135 -3.73 3.55 10.18
C GLU A 135 -3.91 2.42 11.21
N LYS A 136 -4.02 2.76 12.49
CA LYS A 136 -4.30 1.79 13.56
C LYS A 136 -5.66 1.13 13.37
N GLU A 137 -6.65 1.92 12.95
CA GLU A 137 -8.01 1.47 12.61
C GLU A 137 -8.12 0.85 11.21
N GLN A 138 -7.00 0.69 10.50
CA GLN A 138 -6.92 0.13 9.14
C GLN A 138 -7.84 0.81 8.12
N GLN A 139 -8.10 2.10 8.30
CA GLN A 139 -8.92 2.92 7.39
C GLN A 139 -8.10 3.37 6.16
N TRP A 140 -7.57 2.41 5.41
CA TRP A 140 -6.64 2.65 4.30
C TRP A 140 -7.23 3.53 3.21
N HIS A 141 -8.48 3.28 2.84
CA HIS A 141 -9.21 4.09 1.87
C HIS A 141 -9.28 5.57 2.30
N ARG A 142 -9.59 5.81 3.58
CA ARG A 142 -9.64 7.16 4.16
C ARG A 142 -8.26 7.82 4.15
N ILE A 143 -7.20 7.09 4.46
CA ILE A 143 -5.82 7.60 4.39
C ILE A 143 -5.48 8.03 2.96
N VAL A 144 -5.87 7.24 1.94
CA VAL A 144 -5.67 7.62 0.53
C VAL A 144 -6.39 8.93 0.22
N GLN A 145 -7.65 9.08 0.66
CA GLN A 145 -8.42 10.32 0.44
C GLN A 145 -7.76 11.53 1.11
N VAL A 146 -7.34 11.41 2.37
CA VAL A 146 -6.67 12.49 3.13
C VAL A 146 -5.37 12.90 2.44
N ILE A 147 -4.51 11.95 2.06
CA ILE A 147 -3.23 12.27 1.41
C ILE A 147 -3.47 12.92 0.04
N LYS A 148 -4.39 12.40 -0.77
CA LYS A 148 -4.73 13.02 -2.05
C LYS A 148 -5.26 14.44 -1.90
N TRP A 149 -6.11 14.67 -0.89
CA TRP A 149 -6.59 16.01 -0.56
C TRP A 149 -5.43 16.94 -0.19
N MET A 150 -4.51 16.50 0.69
CA MET A 150 -3.31 17.29 1.02
C MET A 150 -2.50 17.65 -0.23
N LEU A 151 -2.25 16.67 -1.10
CA LEU A 151 -1.51 16.89 -2.34
C LEU A 151 -2.23 17.85 -3.31
N SER A 152 -3.56 17.83 -3.34
CA SER A 152 -4.37 18.78 -4.15
C SER A 152 -4.26 20.22 -3.68
N LYS A 153 -3.94 20.44 -2.39
CA LYS A 153 -3.67 21.76 -1.81
C LYS A 153 -2.19 22.17 -1.93
N GLY A 154 -1.37 21.37 -2.62
CA GLY A 154 0.07 21.58 -2.72
C GLY A 154 0.84 21.24 -1.44
N GLN A 155 0.22 20.52 -0.50
CA GLN A 155 0.78 20.21 0.80
C GLN A 155 1.24 18.75 0.88
N GLY A 156 2.28 18.49 1.67
CA GLY A 156 2.80 17.13 1.83
C GLY A 156 3.53 16.57 0.60
N THR A 157 4.11 17.43 -0.25
CA THR A 157 4.95 17.02 -1.39
C THR A 157 6.33 16.53 -0.94
N THR A 158 6.35 15.52 -0.08
CA THR A 158 7.57 14.95 0.50
C THR A 158 7.62 13.45 0.25
N MET A 159 8.84 12.91 0.16
CA MET A 159 9.04 11.47 -0.05
C MET A 159 8.33 10.63 1.02
N GLY A 160 8.30 11.10 2.28
CA GLY A 160 7.58 10.41 3.37
C GLY A 160 6.08 10.29 3.11
N THR A 161 5.44 11.34 2.61
CA THR A 161 4.01 11.32 2.26
C THR A 161 3.74 10.43 1.05
N TYR A 162 4.64 10.44 0.06
CA TYR A 162 4.56 9.56 -1.11
C TYR A 162 4.70 8.08 -0.73
N CYS A 163 5.65 7.75 0.15
CA CYS A 163 5.77 6.41 0.72
C CYS A 163 4.48 5.97 1.43
N GLN A 164 3.89 6.86 2.23
CA GLN A 164 2.66 6.57 2.95
C GLN A 164 1.47 6.37 2.00
N LEU A 165 1.37 7.16 0.93
CA LEU A 165 0.35 7.00 -0.09
C LEU A 165 0.48 5.66 -0.82
N ILE A 166 1.69 5.29 -1.26
CA ILE A 166 1.94 4.01 -1.93
C ILE A 166 1.53 2.85 -1.01
N ARG A 167 1.90 2.91 0.28
CA ARG A 167 1.48 1.90 1.25
C ARG A 167 -0.03 1.88 1.48
N ALA A 168 -0.69 3.03 1.52
CA ALA A 168 -2.14 3.08 1.69
C ALA A 168 -2.86 2.50 0.46
N LEU A 169 -2.44 2.85 -0.75
CA LEU A 169 -2.97 2.30 -2.01
C LEU A 169 -2.76 0.79 -2.12
N ASP A 170 -1.59 0.33 -1.68
CA ASP A 170 -1.26 -1.08 -1.58
C ASP A 170 -2.25 -1.83 -0.67
N MET A 171 -2.45 -1.35 0.56
CA MET A 171 -3.37 -1.97 1.51
C MET A 171 -4.83 -1.88 1.06
N ASP A 172 -5.18 -0.82 0.31
CA ASP A 172 -6.50 -0.61 -0.33
C ASP A 172 -6.67 -1.38 -1.66
N GLN A 173 -5.75 -2.30 -1.99
CA GLN A 173 -5.79 -3.15 -3.20
C GLN A 173 -5.82 -2.38 -4.53
N ARG A 174 -5.23 -1.19 -4.58
CA ARG A 174 -5.21 -0.30 -5.77
C ARG A 174 -3.81 -0.22 -6.37
N ALA A 175 -3.29 -1.38 -6.78
CA ALA A 175 -1.93 -1.51 -7.30
C ALA A 175 -1.69 -0.68 -8.58
N ASP A 176 -2.65 -0.65 -9.50
CA ASP A 176 -2.55 0.13 -10.74
C ASP A 176 -2.43 1.63 -10.47
N GLU A 177 -3.11 2.11 -9.44
CA GLU A 177 -3.04 3.51 -9.04
C GLU A 177 -1.72 3.83 -8.36
N ALA A 178 -1.22 2.93 -7.50
CA ALA A 178 0.11 3.05 -6.92
C ALA A 178 1.18 3.10 -8.03
N HIS A 179 1.02 2.28 -9.08
CA HIS A 179 1.90 2.29 -10.24
C HIS A 179 1.86 3.61 -11.01
N LYS A 180 0.67 4.11 -11.37
CA LYS A 180 0.52 5.42 -12.04
C LYS A 180 1.12 6.56 -11.22
N PHE A 181 0.92 6.54 -9.90
CA PHE A 181 1.52 7.52 -9.02
C PHE A 181 3.05 7.41 -8.98
N TRP A 182 3.58 6.18 -8.89
CA TRP A 182 5.00 5.91 -8.95
C TRP A 182 5.64 6.49 -10.19
N GLU A 183 5.14 6.16 -11.39
CA GLU A 183 5.70 6.66 -12.66
C GLU A 183 5.70 8.19 -12.72
N LYS A 184 4.60 8.82 -12.28
CA LYS A 184 4.45 10.28 -12.38
C LYS A 184 5.27 11.07 -11.38
N LYS A 185 5.50 10.55 -10.16
CA LYS A 185 6.04 11.34 -9.04
C LYS A 185 7.36 10.84 -8.48
N ILE A 186 7.75 9.60 -8.73
CA ILE A 186 8.88 8.96 -8.04
C ILE A 186 9.83 8.28 -9.01
N GLY A 187 9.30 7.45 -9.92
CA GLY A 187 10.07 6.60 -10.83
C GLY A 187 10.86 7.34 -11.90
N ILE A 188 10.77 8.68 -11.96
CA ILE A 188 11.52 9.52 -12.90
C ILE A 188 13.02 9.53 -12.54
N ASP A 189 13.35 9.59 -11.25
CA ASP A 189 14.75 9.62 -10.77
C ASP A 189 14.99 8.46 -9.79
N LEU A 190 15.20 7.26 -10.33
CA LEU A 190 15.50 6.08 -9.51
C LEU A 190 16.83 6.18 -8.76
N HIS A 191 17.74 7.09 -9.11
CA HIS A 191 19.00 7.26 -8.38
C HIS A 191 18.76 7.79 -6.96
N SER A 192 17.83 8.74 -6.80
CA SER A 192 17.53 9.39 -5.52
C SER A 192 16.49 8.66 -4.66
N VAL A 193 15.81 7.65 -5.18
CA VAL A 193 14.75 6.95 -4.42
C VAL A 193 15.33 5.99 -3.38
N PRO A 194 14.95 6.10 -2.09
CA PRO A 194 15.40 5.17 -1.06
C PRO A 194 15.06 3.71 -1.40
N TRP A 195 15.99 2.79 -1.12
CA TRP A 195 15.81 1.35 -1.36
C TRP A 195 14.57 0.77 -0.67
N GLN A 196 14.20 1.30 0.51
CA GLN A 196 13.00 0.88 1.23
C GLN A 196 11.74 1.03 0.37
N LEU A 197 11.62 2.12 -0.38
CA LEU A 197 10.47 2.38 -1.23
C LEU A 197 10.52 1.55 -2.51
N CYS A 198 11.71 1.41 -3.11
CA CYS A 198 11.91 0.51 -4.25
C CYS A 198 11.49 -0.93 -3.90
N ARG A 199 11.89 -1.41 -2.71
CA ARG A 199 11.51 -2.72 -2.17
C ARG A 199 10.00 -2.84 -1.99
N GLN A 200 9.32 -1.79 -1.55
CA GLN A 200 7.85 -1.77 -1.45
C GLN A 200 7.20 -1.90 -2.83
N MET A 201 7.64 -1.14 -3.83
CA MET A 201 7.10 -1.25 -5.19
C MET A 201 7.35 -2.62 -5.83
N ILE A 202 8.54 -3.20 -5.65
CA ILE A 202 8.83 -4.57 -6.11
C ILE A 202 7.87 -5.57 -5.44
N ALA A 203 7.54 -5.37 -4.15
CA ALA A 203 6.55 -6.20 -3.46
C ALA A 203 5.13 -6.03 -4.01
N ILE A 204 4.74 -4.79 -4.32
CA ILE A 204 3.44 -4.45 -4.93
C ILE A 204 3.33 -5.13 -6.29
N TYR A 205 4.31 -4.94 -7.15
CA TYR A 205 4.27 -5.51 -8.49
C TYR A 205 4.26 -7.04 -8.46
N TYR A 206 5.08 -7.65 -7.61
CA TYR A 206 5.17 -9.12 -7.54
C TYR A 206 3.84 -9.77 -7.16
N ARG A 207 3.17 -9.28 -6.11
CA ARG A 207 1.95 -9.93 -5.61
C ARG A 207 0.71 -9.66 -6.47
N ASN A 208 0.72 -8.55 -7.23
CA ASN A 208 -0.36 -8.17 -8.14
C ASN A 208 -0.10 -8.62 -9.59
N ASN A 209 0.90 -9.49 -9.81
CA ASN A 209 1.27 -10.01 -11.13
C ASN A 209 1.62 -8.93 -12.17
N MET A 210 2.17 -7.79 -11.74
CA MET A 210 2.66 -6.71 -12.61
C MET A 210 4.14 -6.94 -12.93
N LEU A 211 4.46 -8.09 -13.52
CA LEU A 211 5.82 -8.62 -13.61
C LEU A 211 6.71 -7.79 -14.54
N GLU A 212 6.14 -7.21 -15.60
CA GLU A 212 6.83 -6.34 -16.54
C GLU A 212 7.31 -5.06 -15.83
N ASN A 213 6.43 -4.45 -15.01
CA ASN A 213 6.77 -3.25 -14.24
C ASN A 213 7.81 -3.55 -13.16
N LEU A 214 7.76 -4.76 -12.57
CA LEU A 214 8.79 -5.23 -11.64
C LEU A 214 10.15 -5.32 -12.31
N VAL A 215 10.23 -5.99 -13.46
CA VAL A 215 11.48 -6.16 -14.21
C VAL A 215 12.03 -4.80 -14.66
N LYS A 216 11.19 -3.94 -15.25
CA LYS A 216 11.59 -2.57 -15.64
C LYS A 216 12.14 -1.76 -14.47
N LEU A 217 11.50 -1.84 -13.30
CA LEU A 217 11.98 -1.16 -12.10
C LEU A 217 13.36 -1.70 -11.70
N PHE A 218 13.56 -3.02 -11.73
CA PHE A 218 14.84 -3.60 -11.36
C PHE A 218 15.95 -3.27 -12.36
N GLU A 219 15.68 -3.37 -13.66
CA GLU A 219 16.61 -2.96 -14.72
C GLU A 219 17.01 -1.48 -14.56
N GLY A 220 16.05 -0.60 -14.27
CA GLY A 220 16.32 0.81 -13.98
C GLY A 220 17.21 1.01 -12.76
N LEU A 221 17.04 0.21 -11.70
CA LEU A 221 17.92 0.26 -10.52
C LEU A 221 19.33 -0.27 -10.84
N GLU A 222 19.43 -1.33 -11.63
CA GLU A 222 20.72 -1.89 -12.09
C GLU A 222 21.48 -0.91 -12.99
N ALA A 223 20.78 -0.13 -13.82
CA ALA A 223 21.38 0.89 -14.68
C ALA A 223 22.07 2.02 -13.90
N PHE A 224 21.68 2.24 -12.64
CA PHE A 224 22.33 3.16 -11.71
C PHE A 224 23.33 2.45 -10.76
N ASP A 225 23.76 1.23 -11.11
CA ASP A 225 24.65 0.37 -10.31
C ASP A 225 24.16 0.14 -8.87
N ARG A 226 22.85 0.29 -8.63
CA ARG A 226 22.29 0.13 -7.29
C ARG A 226 22.21 -1.36 -6.97
N LYS A 227 23.01 -1.78 -5.98
CA LYS A 227 22.99 -3.16 -5.49
C LYS A 227 21.78 -3.41 -4.59
N PRO A 228 21.01 -4.50 -4.81
CA PRO A 228 19.88 -4.84 -3.95
C PRO A 228 20.39 -5.17 -2.53
N PRO A 229 19.74 -4.63 -1.49
CA PRO A 229 20.18 -4.83 -0.10
C PRO A 229 19.79 -6.22 0.46
N GLU A 230 18.79 -6.88 -0.13
CA GLU A 230 18.20 -8.10 0.42
C GLU A 230 18.03 -9.17 -0.66
N LYS A 231 18.28 -10.43 -0.30
CA LYS A 231 18.04 -11.57 -1.19
C LYS A 231 16.59 -11.74 -1.64
N SER A 232 15.63 -11.27 -0.83
CA SER A 232 14.20 -11.36 -1.11
C SER A 232 13.83 -10.61 -2.39
N ILE A 233 14.54 -9.50 -2.66
CA ILE A 233 14.40 -8.69 -3.86
C ILE A 233 14.89 -9.50 -5.07
N VAL A 234 16.10 -10.04 -4.99
CA VAL A 234 16.70 -10.87 -6.05
C VAL A 234 15.82 -12.08 -6.39
N GLN A 235 15.29 -12.77 -5.38
CA GLN A 235 14.39 -13.91 -5.58
C GLN A 235 13.10 -13.53 -6.29
N ARG A 236 12.46 -12.41 -5.90
CA ARG A 236 11.23 -11.94 -6.57
C ARG A 236 11.47 -11.55 -8.01
N VAL A 237 12.61 -10.93 -8.29
CA VAL A 237 13.04 -10.55 -9.65
C VAL A 237 13.32 -11.80 -10.50
N ALA A 238 14.07 -12.76 -9.96
CA ALA A 238 14.36 -14.03 -10.64
C ALA A 238 13.07 -14.79 -10.97
N ASN A 239 12.12 -14.86 -10.02
CA ASN A 239 10.81 -15.45 -10.24
C ASN A 239 9.99 -14.67 -11.30
N ALA A 240 10.06 -13.34 -11.31
CA ALA A 240 9.37 -12.54 -12.32
C ALA A 240 9.92 -12.82 -13.72
N TYR A 241 11.24 -12.92 -13.88
CA TYR A 241 11.86 -13.33 -15.14
C TYR A 241 11.43 -14.73 -15.56
N GLU A 242 11.35 -15.69 -14.64
CA GLU A 242 10.85 -17.04 -14.92
C GLU A 242 9.41 -17.05 -15.42
N LEU A 243 8.53 -16.35 -14.72
CA LEU A 243 7.10 -16.25 -15.07
C LEU A 243 6.89 -15.52 -16.41
N LEU A 244 7.80 -14.62 -16.79
CA LEU A 244 7.81 -13.97 -18.11
C LEU A 244 8.52 -14.81 -19.19
N GLY A 245 9.01 -16.01 -18.89
CA GLY A 245 9.73 -16.88 -19.82
C GLY A 245 11.16 -16.45 -20.13
N LYS A 246 11.71 -15.47 -19.41
CA LYS A 246 13.07 -14.92 -19.60
C LYS A 246 14.11 -15.67 -18.75
N LEU A 247 14.33 -16.96 -19.04
CA LEU A 247 15.20 -17.82 -18.22
C LEU A 247 16.68 -17.37 -18.19
N LYS A 248 17.21 -16.87 -19.31
CA LYS A 248 18.59 -16.35 -19.37
C LYS A 248 18.82 -15.19 -18.40
N GLU A 249 17.83 -14.30 -18.30
CA GLU A 249 17.87 -13.13 -17.42
C GLU A 249 17.79 -13.54 -15.94
N LYS A 250 16.96 -14.54 -15.64
CA LYS A 250 16.90 -15.17 -14.31
C LYS A 250 18.28 -15.68 -13.89
N GLU A 251 18.93 -16.48 -14.74
CA GLU A 251 20.26 -17.05 -14.46
C GLU A 251 21.29 -15.94 -14.23
N ARG A 252 21.34 -14.93 -15.12
CA ARG A 252 22.23 -13.76 -14.97
C ARG A 252 22.07 -13.08 -13.60
N VAL A 253 20.82 -12.82 -13.20
CA VAL A 253 20.54 -12.12 -11.93
C VAL A 253 20.92 -12.97 -10.73
N LEU A 254 20.66 -14.27 -10.76
CA LEU A 254 21.04 -15.19 -9.67
C LEU A 254 22.56 -15.33 -9.53
N GLU A 255 23.28 -15.40 -10.65
CA GLU A 255 24.75 -15.46 -10.67
C GLU A 255 25.37 -14.16 -10.18
N LYS A 256 24.94 -13.01 -10.72
CA LYS A 256 25.46 -11.68 -10.36
C LYS A 256 25.31 -11.38 -8.86
N TYR A 257 24.20 -11.79 -8.27
CA TYR A 257 23.88 -11.54 -6.85
C TYR A 257 24.02 -12.77 -5.95
N ASN A 258 24.79 -13.78 -6.37
CA ASN A 258 24.99 -15.03 -5.62
C ASN A 258 25.57 -14.81 -4.20
N TYR A 259 26.35 -13.75 -4.00
CA TYR A 259 26.87 -13.39 -2.68
C TYR A 259 25.76 -13.16 -1.63
N LEU A 260 24.62 -12.56 -2.03
CA LEU A 260 23.46 -12.36 -1.16
C LEU A 260 22.72 -13.66 -0.85
N LEU A 261 22.81 -14.64 -1.74
CA LEU A 261 22.18 -15.95 -1.58
C LEU A 261 22.99 -16.81 -0.58
N THR A 262 24.31 -16.83 -0.75
CA THR A 262 25.26 -17.66 0.01
C THR A 262 25.56 -17.15 1.43
N GLU A 263 25.62 -15.82 1.65
CA GLU A 263 25.83 -15.24 2.99
C GLU A 263 24.81 -15.70 4.03
N THR A 264 23.57 -15.99 3.60
CA THR A 264 22.53 -16.45 4.52
C THR A 264 22.72 -17.90 4.96
N GLU A 265 23.44 -18.72 4.19
CA GLU A 265 23.75 -20.10 4.58
C GLU A 265 24.86 -20.18 5.64
N SER A 266 25.90 -19.37 5.48
CA SER A 266 27.00 -19.29 6.44
C SER A 266 26.54 -18.70 7.78
N ALA A 267 25.69 -17.66 7.75
CA ALA A 267 25.07 -17.06 8.93
C ALA A 267 24.08 -18.01 9.65
N LYS A 268 23.34 -18.85 8.89
CA LYS A 268 22.49 -19.90 9.48
C LYS A 268 23.32 -21.04 10.09
N LYS A 269 24.42 -21.45 9.45
CA LYS A 269 25.36 -22.47 9.96
C LYS A 269 26.06 -21.98 11.25
N SER A 270 26.46 -20.71 11.32
CA SER A 270 27.08 -20.12 12.52
C SER A 270 26.08 -19.95 13.68
N LYS A 271 24.85 -19.50 13.42
CA LYS A 271 23.78 -19.45 14.45
C LYS A 271 23.39 -20.84 14.97
N LYS A 272 23.29 -21.86 14.10
CA LYS A 272 23.06 -23.25 14.52
C LYS A 272 24.20 -23.80 15.38
N LYS A 273 25.46 -23.50 15.04
CA LYS A 273 26.64 -23.87 15.87
C LYS A 273 26.67 -23.15 17.22
N ALA A 274 26.24 -21.89 17.30
CA ALA A 274 26.15 -21.15 18.56
C ALA A 274 25.05 -21.70 19.48
N LEU A 275 23.88 -22.04 18.90
CA LEU A 275 22.75 -22.59 19.66
C LEU A 275 23.02 -24.02 20.17
N SER A 276 23.74 -24.85 19.40
CA SER A 276 24.14 -26.20 19.82
C SER A 276 25.22 -26.18 20.90
N LYS A 277 26.17 -25.23 20.87
CA LYS A 277 27.14 -25.01 21.95
C LYS A 277 26.48 -24.55 23.26
N LYS A 278 25.39 -23.77 23.20
CA LYS A 278 24.66 -23.30 24.38
C LYS A 278 23.81 -24.40 25.04
N LYS A 279 23.32 -25.39 24.27
CA LYS A 279 22.62 -26.58 24.81
C LYS A 279 23.54 -27.60 25.49
N LYS A 280 24.83 -27.67 25.11
CA LYS A 280 25.82 -28.58 25.73
C LYS A 280 26.41 -28.07 27.06
N LYS A 281 26.09 -26.85 27.51
CA LYS A 281 26.65 -26.21 28.72
C LYS A 281 25.70 -26.13 29.93
N LYS A 282 24.58 -26.85 29.95
CA LYS A 282 23.79 -27.00 31.18
C LYS A 282 24.26 -28.27 31.92
N PRO A 283 24.93 -28.17 33.08
CA PRO A 283 25.21 -29.35 33.88
C PRO A 283 23.91 -29.83 34.53
N VAL A 284 23.68 -31.14 34.43
CA VAL A 284 22.70 -31.88 35.22
C VAL A 284 23.12 -31.74 36.68
N LYS A 285 22.34 -31.04 37.49
CA LYS A 285 22.41 -31.18 38.95
C LYS A 285 21.60 -32.42 39.30
N SER A 286 22.30 -33.49 39.66
CA SER A 286 21.71 -34.63 40.36
C SER A 286 21.41 -34.25 41.81
N PHE A 287 20.34 -34.84 42.33
CA PHE A 287 19.70 -34.67 43.62
C PHE A 287 20.64 -34.67 44.82
#